data_AF-A0A936BA12-F1
#
_entry.id   AF-A0A936BA12-F1
#
_cell.length_a   1.000
_cell.length_b   1.000
_cell.length_c   1.000
_cell.angle_alpha   90.00
_cell.angle_beta   90.00
_cell.angle_gamma   90.00
#
_symmetry.space_group_name_H-M   'P 1'
#
loop_
_entity.id
_entity.type
_entity.pdbx_description
1 polymer ?
#
loop_
_entity_poly.entity_id
_entity_poly.type
_entity_poly.pdbx_seq_one_letter_code
_entity_poly.pdbx_strand_id
1 'polypeptide(L)'
;MNIIIGAGIGGLSTAIRLAAAGQKVAIYEQNTAVGGKMSQITAAGYRWDTGPSVITMRHVFEELFASAGRQLADYLTPPPRRATHPLLFPRWHSARCEPRHGHHPRPHRPSQPPR
;
A
#
# COMPACT_ATOMS: atom_id res chain seq x y z
N MET A 1 -23.66 16.86 -11.92
CA MET A 1 -22.99 16.12 -10.81
C MET A 1 -22.72 14.73 -11.33
N ASN A 2 -21.45 14.32 -11.37
CA ASN A 2 -21.05 13.02 -11.92
C ASN A 2 -20.92 12.00 -10.79
N ILE A 3 -21.45 10.80 -10.98
CA ILE A 3 -21.41 9.72 -10.01
C ILE A 3 -20.47 8.64 -10.54
N ILE A 4 -19.49 8.24 -9.72
CA ILE A 4 -18.57 7.15 -10.00
C ILE A 4 -18.82 6.05 -8.98
N ILE A 5 -19.01 4.82 -9.48
CA ILE A 5 -19.19 3.63 -8.65
C ILE A 5 -17.90 2.82 -8.71
N GLY A 6 -17.32 2.58 -7.54
CA GLY A 6 -16.02 1.95 -7.35
C GLY A 6 -14.88 2.96 -7.24
N ALA A 7 -14.14 2.88 -6.13
CA ALA A 7 -12.93 3.64 -5.85
C ALA A 7 -11.66 2.82 -6.11
N GLY A 8 -11.66 2.02 -7.19
CA GLY A 8 -10.46 1.40 -7.73
C GLY A 8 -9.60 2.39 -8.52
N ILE A 9 -8.44 1.94 -9.02
CA ILE A 9 -7.51 2.79 -9.78
C ILE A 9 -8.18 3.52 -10.96
N GLY A 10 -9.04 2.83 -11.73
CA GLY A 10 -9.76 3.44 -12.85
C GLY A 10 -10.76 4.50 -12.39
N GLY A 11 -11.62 4.15 -11.41
CA GLY A 11 -12.64 5.06 -10.88
C GLY A 11 -12.03 6.32 -10.24
N LEU A 12 -10.96 6.16 -9.45
CA LEU A 12 -10.22 7.29 -8.89
C LEU A 12 -9.55 8.14 -9.98
N SER A 13 -8.96 7.51 -11.00
CA SER A 13 -8.35 8.25 -12.13
C SER A 13 -9.39 9.06 -12.90
N THR A 14 -10.56 8.49 -13.16
CA THR A 14 -11.68 9.19 -13.79
C THR A 14 -12.16 10.35 -12.91
N ALA A 15 -12.31 10.11 -11.60
CA ALA A 15 -12.73 11.14 -10.66
C ALA A 15 -11.79 12.34 -10.66
N ILE A 16 -10.49 12.09 -10.61
CA ILE A 16 -9.44 13.12 -10.65
C ILE A 16 -9.57 13.96 -11.92
N ARG A 17 -9.70 13.33 -13.10
CA ARG A 17 -9.83 14.05 -14.37
C ARG A 17 -11.09 14.90 -14.46
N LEU A 18 -12.23 14.36 -14.03
CA LEU A 18 -13.50 15.11 -14.05
C LEU A 18 -13.47 16.27 -13.04
N ALA A 19 -12.91 16.06 -11.85
CA ALA A 19 -12.73 17.10 -10.84
C ALA A 19 -11.77 18.19 -11.32
N ALA A 20 -10.67 17.82 -11.97
CA ALA A 20 -9.74 18.77 -12.59
C ALA A 20 -10.38 19.59 -13.71
N ALA A 21 -11.34 19.02 -14.44
CA ALA A 21 -12.17 19.73 -15.41
C ALA A 21 -13.27 20.63 -14.77
N GLY A 22 -13.24 20.83 -13.45
CA GLY A 22 -14.18 21.68 -12.73
C GLY A 22 -15.55 21.05 -12.46
N GLN A 23 -15.70 19.74 -12.70
CA GLN A 23 -16.97 19.06 -12.48
C GLN A 23 -17.11 18.56 -11.04
N LYS A 24 -18.33 18.64 -10.50
CA LYS A 24 -18.65 18.06 -9.19
C LYS A 24 -18.80 16.54 -9.31
N VAL A 25 -17.97 15.79 -8.58
CA VAL A 25 -17.92 14.32 -8.60
C VAL A 25 -18.27 13.75 -7.22
N ALA A 26 -19.06 12.68 -7.20
CA ALA A 26 -19.28 11.83 -6.03
C ALA A 26 -18.81 10.41 -6.33
N ILE A 27 -18.08 9.79 -5.40
CA ILE A 27 -17.56 8.43 -5.53
C ILE A 27 -18.22 7.56 -4.46
N TYR A 28 -18.72 6.39 -4.86
CA TYR A 28 -19.28 5.40 -3.96
C TYR A 28 -18.46 4.12 -4.05
N GLU A 29 -17.98 3.62 -2.92
CA GLU A 29 -17.20 2.38 -2.80
C GLU A 29 -17.92 1.44 -1.82
N GLN A 30 -17.99 0.15 -2.17
CA GLN A 30 -18.63 -0.86 -1.33
C GLN A 30 -17.70 -1.33 -0.20
N ASN A 31 -16.39 -1.29 -0.44
CA ASN A 31 -15.39 -1.68 0.54
C ASN A 31 -15.19 -0.61 1.61
N THR A 32 -14.64 -1.00 2.75
CA THR A 32 -14.30 -0.09 3.86
C THR A 32 -13.17 0.88 3.52
N ALA A 33 -12.40 0.60 2.46
CA ALA A 33 -11.30 1.42 2.00
C ALA A 33 -11.28 1.51 0.47
N VAL A 34 -10.72 2.60 -0.04
CA VAL A 34 -10.46 2.81 -1.47
C VAL A 34 -9.30 1.93 -1.95
N GLY A 35 -9.16 1.82 -3.28
CA GLY A 35 -8.07 1.08 -3.93
C GLY A 35 -8.56 -0.09 -4.78
N GLY A 36 -9.76 -0.62 -4.50
CA GLY A 36 -10.32 -1.76 -5.23
C GLY A 36 -9.35 -2.94 -5.26
N LYS A 37 -8.93 -3.37 -6.45
CA LYS A 37 -7.93 -4.45 -6.62
C LYS A 37 -6.52 -4.05 -6.18
N MET A 38 -6.21 -2.77 -6.02
CA MET A 38 -4.93 -2.28 -5.48
C MET A 38 -4.99 -2.03 -3.98
N SER A 39 -5.76 -2.85 -3.26
CA SER A 39 -5.90 -2.73 -1.81
C SER A 39 -4.76 -3.42 -1.06
N GLN A 40 -4.79 -3.30 0.25
CA GLN A 40 -3.83 -3.88 1.17
C GLN A 40 -4.57 -4.67 2.24
N ILE A 41 -4.12 -5.90 2.48
CA ILE A 41 -4.56 -6.72 3.60
C ILE A 41 -3.50 -6.63 4.70
N THR A 42 -3.94 -6.34 5.93
CA THR A 42 -3.05 -6.34 7.09
C THR A 42 -3.60 -7.30 8.12
N ALA A 43 -2.83 -8.31 8.51
CA ALA A 43 -3.23 -9.27 9.53
C ALA A 43 -2.01 -9.87 10.24
N ALA A 44 -2.14 -10.12 11.55
CA ALA A 44 -1.09 -10.73 12.38
C ALA A 44 0.29 -10.05 12.26
N GLY A 45 0.34 -8.73 12.08
CA GLY A 45 1.57 -7.95 11.92
C GLY A 45 2.17 -7.96 10.52
N TYR A 46 1.54 -8.64 9.56
CA TYR A 46 1.96 -8.69 8.17
C TYR A 46 1.10 -7.80 7.28
N ARG A 47 1.69 -7.40 6.16
CA ARG A 47 1.09 -6.53 5.14
C ARG A 47 1.23 -7.20 3.78
N TRP A 48 0.10 -7.44 3.11
CA TRP A 48 0.06 -7.96 1.75
C TRP A 48 -0.60 -6.96 0.83
N ASP A 49 0.11 -6.57 -0.22
CA ASP A 49 -0.47 -5.80 -1.30
C ASP A 49 -1.22 -6.78 -2.23
N THR A 50 -2.52 -6.54 -2.45
CA THR A 50 -3.35 -7.43 -3.31
C THR A 50 -3.35 -7.00 -4.78
N GLY A 51 -2.78 -5.81 -5.04
CA GLY A 51 -2.60 -5.25 -6.37
C GLY A 51 -1.28 -5.64 -7.02
N PRO A 52 -1.10 -5.25 -8.30
CA PRO A 52 0.18 -5.41 -8.98
C PRO A 52 1.29 -4.66 -8.24
N SER A 53 2.40 -5.34 -7.98
CA SER A 53 3.52 -4.77 -7.23
C SER A 53 4.50 -3.95 -8.10
N VAL A 54 4.30 -3.94 -9.42
CA VAL A 54 5.17 -3.24 -10.38
C VAL A 54 4.35 -2.27 -11.21
N ILE A 55 4.80 -1.01 -11.25
CA ILE A 55 4.27 0.02 -12.14
C ILE A 55 5.18 0.09 -13.35
N THR A 56 4.76 -0.50 -14.47
CA THR A 56 5.55 -0.51 -15.71
C THR A 56 5.50 0.84 -16.45
N MET A 57 4.36 1.52 -16.40
CA MET A 57 4.11 2.77 -17.13
C MET A 57 3.91 3.93 -16.15
N ARG A 58 5.00 4.36 -15.51
CA ARG A 58 4.96 5.45 -14.50
C ARG A 58 4.44 6.77 -15.07
N HIS A 59 4.81 7.11 -16.31
CA HIS A 59 4.43 8.35 -16.98
C HIS A 59 2.90 8.55 -17.05
N VAL A 60 2.11 7.47 -17.17
CA VAL A 60 0.64 7.54 -17.18
C VAL A 60 0.10 8.13 -15.88
N PHE A 61 0.70 7.80 -14.73
CA PHE A 61 0.34 8.41 -13.46
C PHE A 61 0.85 9.84 -13.35
N GLU A 62 2.02 10.14 -13.90
CA GLU A 62 2.56 11.50 -13.92
C GLU A 62 1.63 12.45 -14.70
N GLU A 63 1.15 12.02 -15.87
CA GLU A 63 0.15 12.75 -16.66
C GLU A 63 -1.19 12.91 -15.92
N LEU A 64 -1.64 11.87 -15.23
CA LEU A 64 -2.87 11.94 -14.42
C LEU A 64 -2.74 13.01 -13.33
N PHE A 65 -1.66 13.01 -12.55
CA PHE A 65 -1.45 13.99 -11.49
C PHE A 65 -1.24 15.40 -12.07
N ALA A 66 -0.51 15.52 -13.19
CA ALA A 66 -0.32 16.78 -13.88
C ALA A 66 -1.65 17.40 -14.34
N SER A 67 -2.62 16.56 -14.76
CA SER A 67 -3.96 17.05 -15.14
C SER A 67 -4.70 17.74 -13.99
N ALA A 68 -4.38 17.39 -12.73
CA ALA A 68 -4.92 18.04 -11.53
C ALA A 68 -3.98 19.12 -10.94
N GLY A 69 -2.94 19.51 -11.68
CA GLY A 69 -1.94 20.47 -11.20
C GLY A 69 -1.16 19.94 -9.99
N ARG A 70 -0.83 18.66 -9.97
CA ARG A 70 -0.08 17.98 -8.90
C ARG A 70 1.09 17.20 -9.50
N GLN A 71 2.11 16.90 -8.68
CA GLN A 71 3.23 16.07 -9.10
C GLN A 71 3.15 14.70 -8.43
N LEU A 72 3.39 13.62 -9.19
CA LEU A 72 3.34 12.26 -8.66
C LEU A 72 4.35 12.04 -7.51
N ALA A 73 5.50 12.71 -7.59
CA ALA A 73 6.59 12.61 -6.61
C ALA A 73 6.17 13.06 -5.21
N ASP A 74 5.17 13.94 -5.08
CA ASP A 74 4.65 14.42 -3.80
C ASP A 74 3.88 13.32 -3.05
N TYR A 75 3.44 12.27 -3.75
CA TYR A 75 2.57 11.22 -3.22
C TYR A 75 3.22 9.85 -3.21
N LEU A 76 4.15 9.59 -4.15
CA LEU A 76 4.81 8.29 -4.29
C LEU A 76 6.34 8.45 -4.28
N THR A 77 6.94 8.03 -3.17
CA THR A 77 8.38 7.84 -3.08
C THR A 77 8.77 6.53 -3.77
N PRO A 78 9.54 6.55 -4.88
CA PRO A 78 10.03 5.32 -5.47
C PRO A 78 10.98 4.61 -4.47
N PRO A 79 10.88 3.29 -4.30
CA PRO A 79 11.86 2.55 -3.52
C PRO A 79 13.25 2.74 -4.16
N PRO A 80 14.34 2.68 -3.36
CA PRO A 80 15.69 2.78 -3.89
C PRO A 80 15.87 1.73 -4.99
N ARG A 81 16.37 2.15 -6.16
CA ARG A 81 16.72 1.24 -7.25
C ARG A 81 17.84 0.34 -6.74
N ARG A 82 17.52 -0.83 -6.20
CA ARG A 82 18.52 -1.90 -6.08
C ARG A 82 18.99 -2.19 -7.49
N ALA A 83 20.27 -1.95 -7.77
CA ALA A 83 20.87 -2.38 -9.02
C ALA A 83 20.53 -3.85 -9.20
N THR A 84 19.81 -4.16 -10.28
CA THR A 84 19.48 -5.53 -10.67
C THR A 84 20.81 -6.21 -10.96
N HIS A 85 21.40 -6.85 -9.95
CA HIS A 85 22.49 -7.78 -10.18
C HIS A 85 21.98 -8.84 -11.16
N PRO A 86 22.79 -9.25 -12.15
CA PRO A 86 22.37 -10.23 -13.14
C PRO A 86 22.03 -11.53 -12.41
N LEU A 87 20.76 -11.91 -12.43
CA LEU A 87 20.21 -13.26 -12.26
C LEU A 87 21.09 -14.24 -11.49
N LEU A 88 21.49 -13.89 -10.27
CA LEU A 88 21.79 -14.87 -9.25
C LEU A 88 20.52 -14.96 -8.42
N PHE A 89 19.78 -16.06 -8.57
CA PHE A 89 18.83 -16.50 -7.55
C PHE A 89 19.63 -17.31 -6.52
N PRO A 90 20.21 -16.71 -5.45
CA PRO A 90 20.53 -17.50 -4.29
C PRO A 90 19.19 -17.95 -3.70
N ARG A 91 18.89 -19.24 -3.91
CA ARG A 91 18.01 -20.11 -3.12
C ARG A 91 17.12 -19.35 -2.13
N TRP A 92 15.82 -19.26 -2.45
CA TRP A 92 14.78 -18.79 -1.54
C TRP A 92 15.03 -19.30 -0.11
N HIS A 93 15.64 -18.45 0.72
CA HIS A 93 15.66 -18.58 2.17
C HIS A 93 14.73 -17.48 2.64
N SER A 94 13.48 -17.88 2.87
CA SER A 94 12.56 -17.31 3.85
C SER A 94 12.87 -15.85 4.21
N ALA A 95 12.11 -14.93 3.62
CA ALA A 95 11.91 -13.62 4.22
C ALA A 95 11.53 -13.88 5.68
N ARG A 96 12.47 -13.54 6.57
CA ARG A 96 12.37 -13.75 7.98
C ARG A 96 11.26 -12.83 8.46
N CYS A 97 10.09 -13.42 8.67
CA CYS A 97 9.09 -12.85 9.56
C CYS A 97 9.75 -12.69 10.93
N GLU A 98 10.17 -11.49 11.29
CA GLU A 98 10.44 -11.19 12.69
C GLU A 98 9.12 -10.82 13.36
N PRO A 99 8.59 -11.67 14.26
CA PRO A 99 7.49 -11.25 15.10
C PRO A 99 8.03 -10.18 16.03
N ARG A 100 7.47 -8.96 15.98
CA ARG A 100 7.58 -8.08 17.16
C ARG A 100 6.76 -8.73 18.26
N HIS A 101 7.43 -9.53 19.09
CA HIS A 101 6.87 -10.15 20.28
C HIS A 101 6.38 -9.07 21.24
N GLY A 102 5.08 -8.80 21.24
CA GLY A 102 4.39 -8.16 22.36
C GLY A 102 4.01 -9.21 23.39
N HIS A 103 4.92 -9.58 24.29
CA HIS A 103 4.58 -10.17 25.58
C HIS A 103 5.74 -9.91 26.57
N HIS A 104 5.55 -8.96 27.47
CA HIS A 104 6.36 -8.83 28.68
C HIS A 104 6.15 -10.07 29.56
N PRO A 105 7.20 -10.83 29.94
CA PRO A 105 7.11 -11.72 31.07
C PRO A 105 7.33 -10.92 32.36
N ARG A 106 6.38 -11.00 33.31
CA ARG A 106 6.59 -10.54 34.69
C ARG A 106 7.75 -11.36 35.30
N PRO A 107 8.71 -10.77 36.01
CA PRO A 107 9.73 -11.55 36.70
C PRO A 107 9.08 -12.37 37.84
N HIS A 108 9.18 -13.70 37.75
CA HIS A 108 8.82 -14.62 38.82
C HIS A 108 9.82 -14.45 39.98
N ARG A 109 9.30 -14.18 41.19
CA ARG A 109 10.05 -14.21 42.46
C ARG A 109 10.42 -15.66 42.80
N PRO A 110 11.67 -16.01 43.11
CA PRO A 110 11.98 -17.34 43.62
C PRO A 110 11.43 -17.51 45.04
N SER A 111 10.68 -18.59 45.26
CA SER A 111 10.17 -19.04 46.55
C SER A 111 11.33 -19.47 47.47
N GLN A 112 11.38 -18.92 48.68
CA GLN A 112 12.30 -19.36 49.73
C GLN A 112 11.91 -20.77 50.24
N PRO A 113 12.86 -21.65 50.57
CA PRO A 113 12.57 -22.94 51.20
C PRO A 113 12.20 -22.75 52.69
N PRO A 114 11.33 -23.61 53.25
CA PRO A 114 10.94 -23.54 54.66
C PRO A 114 12.08 -23.98 55.59
N ARG A 115 12.12 -23.41 56.79
CA ARG A 115 12.98 -23.84 57.91
C ARG A 115 12.43 -25.09 58.57
#